data_AF-A0AA38HI60-F1
#
_entry.id   AF-A0AA38HI60-F1
#
_cell.length_a   1.000
_cell.length_b   1.000
_cell.length_c   1.000
_cell.angle_alpha   90.00
_cell.angle_beta   90.00
_cell.angle_gamma   90.00
#
_symmetry.space_group_name_H-M   'P 1'
#
loop_
_entity.id
_entity.type
_entity.pdbx_description
1 polymer ?
#
loop_
_entity_poly.entity_id
_entity_poly.type
_entity_poly.pdbx_seq_one_letter_code
_entity_poly.pdbx_strand_id
1 'polypeptide(L)'
;MGAKPINALNILAVTKEMTDEEIAEVIRGVKDILAKDNIPLKGGHTIISEDLLCGLSVSGIVNKKNIKLNNTAKKDDLIVISKPIGFGTLISAKSVNEVDEKDYNEAIK
;
A
#
# COMPACT_ATOMS: atom_id res chain seq x y z
N MET A 1 4.31 10.52 9.98
CA MET A 1 3.40 10.53 11.16
C MET A 1 3.94 9.80 12.39
N GLY A 2 4.50 8.59 12.28
CA GLY A 2 5.02 7.86 13.46
C GLY A 2 3.94 7.20 14.33
N ALA A 3 2.76 6.97 13.75
CA ALA A 3 1.62 6.37 14.44
C ALA A 3 1.62 4.85 14.32
N LYS A 4 1.03 4.19 15.33
CA LYS A 4 0.68 2.77 15.26
C LYS A 4 -0.72 2.64 14.65
N PRO A 5 -0.89 1.94 13.52
CA PRO A 5 -2.22 1.64 12.98
C PRO A 5 -3.03 0.78 13.97
N ILE A 6 -4.35 1.00 14.02
CA ILE A 6 -5.26 0.29 14.93
C ILE A 6 -6.46 -0.37 14.23
N ASN A 7 -6.81 0.08 13.02
CA ASN A 7 -7.80 -0.54 12.16
C ASN A 7 -7.67 -0.02 10.73
N ALA A 8 -8.27 -0.74 9.79
CA ALA A 8 -8.45 -0.31 8.42
C ALA A 8 -9.86 -0.62 7.90
N LEU A 9 -10.29 0.13 6.88
CA LEU A 9 -11.48 -0.13 6.07
C LEU A 9 -11.06 -0.27 4.61
N ASN A 10 -11.63 -1.25 3.92
CA ASN A 10 -11.36 -1.48 2.50
C ASN A 10 -12.05 -0.42 1.63
N ILE A 11 -11.36 0.05 0.60
CA ILE A 11 -11.90 0.87 -0.48
C ILE A 11 -11.59 0.14 -1.77
N LEU A 12 -12.60 -0.45 -2.38
CA LEU A 12 -12.44 -1.27 -3.58
C LEU A 12 -13.29 -0.73 -4.71
N ALA A 13 -12.71 -0.58 -5.89
CA ALA A 13 -13.44 -0.42 -7.13
C ALA A 13 -13.12 -1.65 -7.99
N VAL A 14 -14.15 -2.37 -8.43
CA VAL A 14 -14.02 -3.59 -9.23
C VAL A 14 -14.60 -3.37 -10.61
N THR A 15 -14.06 -4.06 -11.62
CA THR A 15 -14.68 -4.04 -12.94
C THR A 15 -15.87 -5.00 -12.97
N LYS A 16 -16.77 -4.82 -13.94
CA LYS A 16 -18.00 -5.62 -14.05
C LYS A 16 -17.71 -7.07 -14.46
N GLU A 17 -16.56 -7.30 -15.06
CA GLU A 17 -16.07 -8.58 -15.58
C GLU A 17 -15.41 -9.43 -14.50
N MET A 18 -15.00 -8.82 -13.38
CA MET A 18 -14.37 -9.54 -12.28
C MET A 18 -15.33 -10.53 -11.62
N THR A 19 -14.83 -11.74 -11.38
CA THR A 19 -15.51 -12.79 -10.64
C THR A 19 -15.44 -12.56 -9.13
N ASP A 20 -16.38 -13.17 -8.39
CA ASP A 20 -16.36 -13.14 -6.92
C ASP A 20 -15.07 -13.75 -6.36
N GLU A 21 -14.53 -14.80 -7.01
CA GLU A 21 -13.22 -15.36 -6.64
C GLU A 21 -12.08 -14.35 -6.80
N GLU A 22 -11.98 -13.63 -7.93
CA GLU A 22 -10.92 -12.64 -8.14
C GLU A 22 -11.00 -11.49 -7.13
N ILE A 23 -12.22 -11.03 -6.84
CA ILE A 23 -12.47 -10.02 -5.81
C ILE A 23 -12.04 -10.54 -4.43
N ALA A 24 -12.35 -11.80 -4.12
CA ALA A 24 -11.95 -12.43 -2.87
C ALA A 24 -10.43 -12.56 -2.72
N GLU A 25 -9.69 -12.84 -3.80
CA GLU A 25 -8.22 -12.88 -3.79
C GLU A 25 -7.61 -11.51 -3.48
N VAL A 26 -8.13 -10.43 -4.08
CA VAL A 26 -7.68 -9.06 -3.76
C VAL A 26 -7.89 -8.76 -2.28
N ILE A 27 -9.08 -9.08 -1.74
CA ILE A 27 -9.39 -8.88 -0.33
C ILE A 27 -8.51 -9.75 0.58
N ARG A 28 -8.16 -10.97 0.15
CA ARG A 28 -7.25 -11.85 0.88
C ARG A 28 -5.86 -11.25 0.98
N GLY A 29 -5.31 -10.75 -0.13
CA GLY A 29 -4.01 -10.06 -0.14
C GLY A 29 -3.97 -8.86 0.81
N VAL A 30 -5.04 -8.06 0.83
CA VAL A 30 -5.19 -6.95 1.80
C VAL A 30 -5.14 -7.46 3.24
N LYS A 31 -5.90 -8.52 3.55
CA LYS A 31 -5.93 -9.12 4.90
C LYS A 31 -4.56 -9.65 5.30
N ASP A 32 -3.83 -10.28 4.40
CA ASP A 32 -2.51 -10.86 4.68
C ASP A 32 -1.48 -9.77 5.01
N ILE A 33 -1.51 -8.63 4.31
CA ILE A 33 -0.66 -7.48 4.62
C ILE A 33 -1.00 -6.89 5.99
N LEU A 34 -2.29 -6.69 6.30
CA LEU A 34 -2.73 -6.15 7.58
C LEU A 34 -2.46 -7.11 8.75
N ALA A 35 -2.50 -8.42 8.51
CA ALA A 35 -2.24 -9.45 9.51
C ALA A 35 -0.80 -9.41 10.04
N LYS A 36 0.18 -9.05 9.20
CA LYS A 36 1.60 -8.90 9.61
C LYS A 36 1.77 -7.93 10.79
N ASP A 37 0.92 -6.91 10.86
CA ASP A 37 0.94 -5.88 11.90
C ASP A 37 -0.22 -5.98 12.91
N ASN A 38 -0.98 -7.09 12.91
CA ASN A 38 -2.17 -7.30 13.73
C ASN A 38 -3.23 -6.19 13.58
N ILE A 39 -3.39 -5.65 12.38
CA ILE A 39 -4.34 -4.57 12.10
C ILE A 39 -5.67 -5.20 11.66
N PRO A 40 -6.78 -5.02 12.40
CA PRO A 40 -8.05 -5.58 11.99
C PRO A 40 -8.65 -4.79 10.82
N LEU A 41 -9.07 -5.52 9.78
CA LEU A 41 -9.94 -5.00 8.72
C LEU A 41 -11.39 -4.98 9.23
N LYS A 42 -11.99 -3.80 9.38
CA LYS A 42 -13.31 -3.59 10.02
C LYS A 42 -14.48 -3.47 9.04
N GLY A 43 -14.28 -3.89 7.79
CA GLY A 43 -15.25 -3.77 6.71
C GLY A 43 -14.70 -2.93 5.56
N GLY A 44 -15.58 -2.28 4.82
CA GLY A 44 -15.21 -1.43 3.70
C GLY A 44 -16.38 -1.09 2.79
N HIS A 45 -16.07 -0.55 1.63
CA HIS A 45 -17.03 -0.27 0.57
C HIS A 45 -16.46 -0.68 -0.78
N THR A 46 -17.32 -1.27 -1.61
CA THR A 46 -16.99 -1.69 -2.97
C THR A 46 -17.90 -0.98 -3.95
N ILE A 47 -17.32 -0.42 -5.01
CA ILE A 47 -18.05 0.18 -6.14
C ILE A 47 -17.67 -0.52 -7.44
N ILE A 48 -18.52 -0.36 -8.47
CA ILE A 48 -18.18 -0.77 -9.84
C ILE A 48 -17.48 0.41 -10.53
N SER A 49 -16.38 0.14 -11.24
CA SER A 49 -15.63 1.12 -12.02
C SER A 49 -15.05 0.49 -13.30
N GLU A 50 -14.45 1.31 -14.17
CA GLU A 50 -13.79 0.85 -15.39
C GLU A 50 -12.48 0.11 -15.07
N ASP A 51 -11.78 0.56 -14.03
CA ASP A 51 -10.50 -0.01 -13.58
C ASP A 51 -10.59 -0.59 -12.17
N LEU A 52 -9.76 -1.61 -11.90
CA LEU A 52 -9.55 -2.14 -10.56
C LEU A 52 -8.75 -1.12 -9.72
N LEU A 53 -9.35 -0.64 -8.64
CA LEU A 53 -8.67 0.19 -7.63
C LEU A 53 -8.79 -0.48 -6.27
N CYS A 54 -7.66 -0.68 -5.61
CA CYS A 54 -7.61 -1.19 -4.23
C CYS A 54 -6.89 -0.19 -3.34
N GLY A 55 -7.56 0.23 -2.26
CA GLY A 55 -7.02 1.16 -1.28
C GLY A 55 -7.58 0.91 0.11
N LEU A 56 -7.03 1.62 1.09
CA LEU A 56 -7.41 1.50 2.50
C LEU A 56 -7.61 2.87 3.12
N SER A 57 -8.67 3.00 3.92
CA SER A 57 -8.73 4.04 4.96
C SER A 57 -8.16 3.45 6.25
N VAL A 58 -7.12 4.06 6.81
CA VAL A 58 -6.38 3.54 7.96
C VAL A 58 -6.44 4.53 9.12
N SER A 59 -6.86 4.07 10.28
CA SER A 59 -6.82 4.85 11.52
C SER A 59 -5.64 4.39 12.38
N GLY A 60 -4.93 5.35 12.98
CA GLY A 60 -3.78 5.08 13.83
C GLY A 60 -3.71 6.04 15.02
N ILE A 61 -2.97 5.63 16.06
CA ILE A 61 -2.76 6.42 17.27
C ILE A 61 -1.27 6.71 17.44
N VAL A 62 -0.96 7.91 17.93
CA VAL A 62 0.40 8.35 18.22
C VAL A 62 0.39 9.25 19.46
N ASN A 63 1.40 9.12 20.30
CA ASN A 63 1.62 10.11 21.36
C ASN A 63 1.96 11.45 20.70
N LYS A 64 1.30 12.54 21.09
CA LYS A 64 1.49 13.87 20.49
C LYS A 64 2.97 14.28 20.38
N LYS A 65 3.80 13.92 21.38
CA LYS A 65 5.25 14.21 21.38
C LYS A 65 6.05 13.47 20.30
N ASN A 66 5.50 12.39 19.75
CA ASN A 66 6.12 11.53 18.75
C ASN A 66 5.61 11.80 17.33
N ILE A 67 4.67 12.74 17.15
CA ILE A 67 4.16 13.09 15.81
C ILE A 67 5.31 13.62 14.96
N LYS A 68 5.52 12.98 13.80
CA LYS A 68 6.46 13.43 12.77
C LYS A 68 5.70 14.19 11.69
N LEU A 69 5.95 15.50 11.62
CA LEU A 69 5.45 16.39 10.58
C LEU A 69 6.47 16.49 9.43
N ASN A 70 5.98 16.74 8.21
CA ASN A 70 6.81 16.86 7.00
C ASN A 70 7.35 18.29 6.78
N ASN A 71 7.16 19.20 7.73
CA ASN A 71 7.53 20.61 7.63
C ASN A 71 8.38 21.11 8.82
N THR A 72 8.97 20.20 9.60
CA THR A 72 9.76 20.53 10.80
C THR A 72 11.26 20.28 10.63
N ALA A 73 11.74 20.07 9.41
CA ALA A 73 13.16 19.92 9.11
C ALA A 73 13.92 21.21 9.45
N LYS A 74 15.16 21.06 9.92
CA LYS A 74 16.05 22.16 10.29
C LYS A 74 17.31 22.14 9.43
N LYS A 75 18.02 23.26 9.45
CA LYS A 75 19.35 23.32 8.88
C LYS A 75 20.22 22.22 9.51
N ASP A 76 21.04 21.59 8.68
CA ASP A 76 21.98 20.54 9.04
C ASP A 76 21.34 19.18 9.42
N ASP A 77 20.04 19.00 9.22
CA ASP A 77 19.39 17.68 9.29
C ASP A 77 19.87 16.77 8.14
N LEU A 78 19.99 15.47 8.42
CA LEU A 78 20.34 14.45 7.44
C LEU A 78 19.09 13.92 6.70
N ILE A 79 19.24 13.67 5.40
CA ILE A 79 18.22 12.98 4.60
C ILE A 79 18.49 11.47 4.67
N VAL A 80 17.47 10.71 5.08
CA VAL A 80 17.53 9.25 5.17
C VAL A 80 16.41 8.64 4.33
N ILE A 81 16.75 7.61 3.57
CA ILE A 81 15.79 6.79 2.83
C ILE A 81 15.86 5.34 3.33
N SER A 82 14.70 4.73 3.59
CA SER A 82 14.62 3.37 4.17
C SER A 82 14.41 2.28 3.13
N LYS A 83 14.15 2.64 1.87
CA LYS A 83 13.96 1.73 0.74
C LYS A 83 14.60 2.32 -0.52
N PRO A 84 15.07 1.49 -1.47
CA PRO A 84 15.55 1.96 -2.77
C PRO A 84 14.48 2.74 -3.56
N ILE A 85 14.93 3.62 -4.45
CA ILE A 85 14.09 4.26 -5.46
C ILE A 85 14.07 3.44 -6.76
N GLY A 86 13.12 3.70 -7.66
CA GLY A 86 13.09 3.11 -9.00
C GLY A 86 12.04 2.02 -9.23
N PHE A 87 11.25 1.65 -8.21
CA PHE A 87 10.17 0.64 -8.34
C PHE A 87 9.24 0.93 -9.53
N GLY A 88 8.78 2.18 -9.67
CA GLY A 88 7.90 2.57 -10.79
C GLY A 88 8.54 2.36 -12.17
N THR A 89 9.84 2.62 -12.31
CA THR A 89 10.58 2.36 -13.55
C THR A 89 10.61 0.86 -13.87
N LEU A 90 10.82 0.01 -12.87
CA LEU A 90 10.83 -1.45 -13.04
C LEU A 90 9.45 -1.99 -13.45
N ILE A 91 8.37 -1.47 -12.84
CA ILE A 91 7.00 -1.84 -13.24
C ILE A 91 6.68 -1.38 -14.67
N SER A 92 7.09 -0.17 -15.05
CA SER A 92 6.93 0.33 -16.42
C SER A 92 7.76 -0.46 -17.43
N ALA A 93 8.98 -0.90 -17.08
CA ALA A 93 9.77 -1.76 -17.94
C ALA A 93 9.15 -3.16 -18.07
N LYS A 94 8.58 -3.71 -16.99
CA LYS A 94 7.86 -5.00 -17.02
C LYS A 94 6.66 -4.96 -17.97
N SER A 95 5.91 -3.86 -18.04
CA SER A 95 4.73 -3.77 -18.90
C SER A 95 5.06 -3.81 -20.40
N VAL A 96 6.31 -3.46 -20.77
CA VAL A 96 6.82 -3.55 -22.15
C VAL A 96 7.81 -4.71 -22.34
N ASN A 97 7.97 -5.60 -21.36
CA ASN A 97 8.90 -6.74 -21.36
C ASN A 97 10.41 -6.37 -21.47
N GLU A 98 10.81 -5.21 -20.96
CA GLU A 98 12.19 -4.68 -21.02
C GLU A 98 12.89 -4.70 -19.64
N VAL A 99 12.46 -5.57 -18.73
CA VAL A 99 13.03 -5.69 -17.38
C VAL A 99 13.72 -7.05 -17.21
N ASP A 100 14.86 -7.06 -16.52
CA ASP A 100 15.48 -8.31 -16.07
C ASP A 100 14.59 -8.96 -15.00
N GLU A 101 14.31 -10.25 -15.16
CA GLU A 101 13.49 -11.02 -14.20
C GLU A 101 14.07 -10.98 -12.78
N LYS A 102 15.39 -10.95 -12.64
CA LYS A 102 16.04 -10.84 -11.33
C LYS A 102 15.66 -9.52 -10.64
N ASP A 103 15.75 -8.41 -11.38
CA ASP A 103 15.47 -7.07 -10.86
C ASP A 103 13.98 -6.90 -10.53
N TYR A 104 13.09 -7.46 -11.37
CA TYR A 104 11.66 -7.48 -11.09
C TYR A 104 11.32 -8.28 -9.83
N ASN A 105 11.90 -9.48 -9.67
CA ASN A 105 11.66 -10.32 -8.50
C ASN A 105 12.22 -9.73 -7.19
N GLU A 106 13.29 -8.95 -7.27
CA GLU A 106 13.78 -8.19 -6.11
C GLU A 106 12.82 -7.06 -5.73
N ALA A 107 12.23 -6.38 -6.72
CA ALA A 107 11.34 -5.25 -6.51
C ALA A 107 10.00 -5.62 -5.84
N ILE A 108 9.47 -6.82 -6.08
CA ILE A 108 8.17 -7.27 -5.56
C ILE A 108 8.24 -8.02 -4.22
N LYS A 109 9.43 -8.15 -3.62
CA LYS A 109 9.63 -8.74 -2.28
C LYS A 109 9.27 -7.76 -1.15
#